data_AF-A0A511N6V3-F1
#
_entry.id   AF-A0A511N6V3-F1
#
_cell.length_a   1.000
_cell.length_b   1.000
_cell.length_c   1.000
_cell.angle_alpha   90.00
_cell.angle_beta   90.00
_cell.angle_gamma   90.00
#
_symmetry.space_group_name_H-M   'P 1'
#
loop_
_entity.id
_entity.type
_entity.pdbx_description
1 polymer ?
#
loop_
_entity_poly.entity_id
_entity_poly.type
_entity_poly.pdbx_seq_one_letter_code
_entity_poly.pdbx_strand_id
1 'polypeptide(L)'
;MNLTPRKAASRTPAVVWVAFVLLMLGGFYALWVPQPGNKDRAEAAQLESFGMKVYQAIAVAESQKVSLTGLSSCFDARLIKAGAPPALPDQMKSCTLTPRASGFHLVVTSGSGRTFEAEY
;
A
#
# COMPACT_ATOMS: atom_id res chain seq x y z
N MET A 1 -3.25 21.68 71.11
CA MET A 1 -2.56 21.61 69.80
C MET A 1 -1.80 20.30 69.72
N ASN A 2 -2.16 19.41 68.80
CA ASN A 2 -1.29 18.32 68.35
C ASN A 2 -1.81 17.81 67.00
N LEU A 3 -1.24 18.33 65.92
CA LEU A 3 -1.42 17.84 64.56
C LEU A 3 -0.27 16.86 64.29
N THR A 4 -0.53 15.56 64.29
CA THR A 4 0.42 14.57 63.79
C THR A 4 0.13 14.26 62.32
N PRO A 5 1.07 14.51 61.40
CA PRO A 5 0.93 14.14 60.00
C PRO A 5 1.40 12.69 59.84
N ARG A 6 0.52 11.77 59.43
CA ARG A 6 0.96 10.43 59.03
C ARG A 6 0.44 10.09 57.64
N LYS A 7 1.32 10.41 56.67
CA LYS A 7 1.60 9.68 55.43
C LYS A 7 0.40 8.97 54.81
N ALA A 8 -0.24 9.65 53.86
CA ALA A 8 -0.95 8.98 52.78
C ALA A 8 0.09 8.14 52.01
N ALA A 9 0.22 6.87 52.36
CA ALA A 9 0.92 5.91 51.53
C ALA A 9 0.09 5.75 50.26
N SER A 10 0.45 6.51 49.22
CA SER A 10 -0.13 6.39 47.89
C SER A 10 0.27 5.03 47.32
N ARG A 11 -0.46 3.98 47.72
CA ARG A 11 -0.48 2.71 47.02
C ARG A 11 -1.05 3.01 45.66
N THR A 12 -0.18 3.25 44.67
CA THR A 12 -0.57 3.29 43.27
C THR A 12 -1.40 2.03 43.00
N PRO A 13 -2.68 2.16 42.62
CA PRO A 13 -3.55 1.00 42.45
C PRO A 13 -2.92 0.08 41.41
N ALA A 14 -3.02 -1.24 41.60
CA ALA A 14 -2.43 -2.24 40.70
C ALA A 14 -2.81 -2.00 39.22
N VAL A 15 -3.96 -1.38 38.98
CA VAL A 15 -4.44 -0.92 37.66
C VAL A 15 -3.44 0.00 36.95
N VAL A 16 -2.75 0.90 37.67
CA VAL A 16 -1.74 1.80 37.10
C VAL A 16 -0.54 1.01 36.60
N TRP A 17 -0.12 -0.02 37.33
CA TRP A 17 0.98 -0.90 36.93
C TRP A 17 0.60 -1.76 35.72
N VAL A 18 -0.62 -2.30 35.69
CA VAL A 18 -1.12 -3.07 34.53
C VAL A 18 -1.21 -2.18 33.28
N ALA A 19 -1.71 -0.95 33.41
CA ALA A 19 -1.77 0.01 32.32
C ALA A 19 -0.38 0.38 31.79
N PHE A 20 0.60 0.54 32.68
CA PHE A 20 1.98 0.84 32.30
C PHE A 20 2.65 -0.32 31.55
N VAL A 21 2.41 -1.56 31.99
CA VAL A 21 2.94 -2.77 31.32
C VAL A 21 2.32 -2.95 29.93
N LEU A 22 1.01 -2.72 29.77
CA LEU A 22 0.34 -2.75 28.46
C LEU A 22 0.88 -1.68 27.51
N LEU A 23 1.16 -0.48 28.00
CA LEU A 23 1.78 0.60 27.22
C LEU A 23 3.19 0.23 26.74
N MET A 24 4.00 -0.38 27.60
CA MET A 24 5.34 -0.84 27.23
C MET A 24 5.29 -1.99 26.22
N LEU A 25 4.43 -2.99 26.44
CA LEU A 25 4.25 -4.11 25.49
C LEU A 25 3.78 -3.64 24.11
N GLY A 26 2.83 -2.70 24.05
CA GLY A 26 2.36 -2.13 22.77
C GLY A 26 3.46 -1.40 21.99
N GLY A 27 4.36 -0.69 22.69
CA GLY A 27 5.49 0.01 22.07
C GLY A 27 6.52 -0.93 21.42
N PHE A 28 6.77 -2.09 22.03
CA PHE A 28 7.73 -3.07 21.50
C PHE A 28 7.23 -3.75 20.21
N TYR A 29 5.92 -3.97 20.06
CA TYR A 29 5.37 -4.53 18.81
C TYR A 29 5.52 -3.56 17.62
N ALA A 30 5.48 -2.25 17.84
CA ALA A 30 5.67 -1.27 16.77
C ALA A 30 7.11 -1.21 16.23
N LEU A 31 8.10 -1.53 17.06
CA LEU A 31 9.52 -1.58 16.67
C LEU A 31 9.89 -2.87 15.93
N TRP A 32 9.05 -3.89 15.99
CA TRP A 32 9.30 -5.19 15.37
C TRP A 32 8.77 -5.30 13.93
N VAL A 33 8.22 -4.23 13.36
CA VAL A 33 7.90 -4.19 11.94
C VAL A 33 9.22 -4.27 11.16
N PRO A 34 9.49 -5.36 10.43
CA PRO A 34 10.70 -5.46 9.63
C PRO A 34 10.71 -4.31 8.63
N GLN A 35 11.72 -3.44 8.72
CA GLN A 35 11.90 -2.41 7.71
C GLN A 35 12.12 -3.11 6.36
N PRO A 36 11.28 -2.85 5.34
CA PRO A 36 11.51 -3.41 4.02
C PRO A 36 12.90 -2.95 3.56
N GLY A 37 13.69 -3.88 3.04
CA GLY A 37 15.05 -3.57 2.61
C GLY A 37 15.03 -2.50 1.51
N ASN A 38 16.17 -1.84 1.26
CA ASN A 38 16.29 -0.85 0.18
C ASN A 38 15.87 -1.41 -1.19
N LYS A 39 16.04 -2.72 -1.41
CA LYS A 39 15.58 -3.42 -2.62
C LYS A 39 14.06 -3.48 -2.69
N ASP A 40 13.39 -3.84 -1.60
CA ASP A 40 11.93 -3.92 -1.53
C ASP A 40 11.27 -2.54 -1.68
N ARG A 41 11.93 -1.48 -1.18
CA ARG A 41 11.49 -0.10 -1.38
C ARG A 41 11.64 0.36 -2.82
N ALA A 42 12.79 0.08 -3.44
CA ALA A 42 13.02 0.42 -4.84
C ALA A 42 12.05 -0.33 -5.78
N GLU A 43 11.82 -1.61 -5.53
CA GLU A 43 10.86 -2.42 -6.29
C GLU A 43 9.43 -1.90 -6.10
N ALA A 44 9.01 -1.59 -4.87
CA ALA A 44 7.69 -1.01 -4.62
C ALA A 44 7.49 0.34 -5.33
N ALA A 45 8.49 1.23 -5.27
CA ALA A 45 8.44 2.51 -5.97
C ALA A 45 8.36 2.33 -7.50
N GLN A 46 9.07 1.35 -8.05
CA GLN A 46 8.97 1.02 -9.47
C GLN A 46 7.57 0.46 -9.82
N LEU A 47 7.05 -0.46 -9.01
CA LEU A 47 5.72 -1.06 -9.15
C LEU A 47 4.63 0.02 -9.19
N GLU A 48 4.69 0.94 -8.23
CA GLU A 48 3.77 2.06 -8.12
C GLU A 48 3.92 3.02 -9.31
N SER A 49 5.15 3.37 -9.70
CA SER A 49 5.37 4.25 -10.86
C SER A 49 4.85 3.66 -12.17
N PHE A 50 4.96 2.34 -12.34
CA PHE A 50 4.44 1.64 -13.51
C PHE A 50 2.91 1.59 -13.47
N GLY A 51 2.33 1.22 -12.33
CA GLY A 51 0.89 1.23 -12.12
C GLY A 51 0.28 2.59 -12.42
N MET A 52 0.91 3.67 -11.94
CA MET A 52 0.48 5.05 -12.20
C MET A 52 0.58 5.44 -13.68
N LYS A 53 1.59 4.96 -14.41
CA LYS A 53 1.69 5.20 -15.87
C LYS A 53 0.57 4.50 -16.63
N VAL A 54 0.26 3.24 -16.27
CA VAL A 54 -0.85 2.51 -16.89
C VAL A 54 -2.19 3.17 -16.56
N TYR A 55 -2.38 3.59 -15.30
CA TYR A 55 -3.54 4.35 -14.86
C TYR A 55 -3.71 5.66 -15.65
N GLN A 56 -2.65 6.42 -15.82
CA GLN A 56 -2.67 7.66 -16.61
C GLN A 56 -2.99 7.38 -18.08
N ALA A 57 -2.48 6.30 -18.66
CA ALA A 57 -2.81 5.90 -20.02
C ALA A 57 -4.29 5.51 -20.19
N ILE A 58 -4.88 4.86 -19.19
CA ILE A 58 -6.33 4.58 -19.15
C ILE A 58 -7.11 5.90 -19.16
N ALA A 59 -6.73 6.85 -18.30
CA ALA A 59 -7.35 8.18 -18.26
C ALA A 59 -7.24 8.94 -19.59
N VAL A 60 -6.07 8.89 -20.22
CA VAL A 60 -5.84 9.51 -21.53
C VAL A 60 -6.67 8.82 -22.60
N ALA A 61 -6.72 7.49 -22.63
CA ALA A 61 -7.51 6.74 -23.60
C ALA A 61 -9.01 7.07 -23.47
N GLU A 62 -9.52 7.17 -22.23
CA GLU A 62 -10.90 7.58 -21.96
C GLU A 62 -11.16 9.01 -22.41
N SER A 63 -10.25 9.94 -22.13
CA SER A 63 -10.35 11.34 -22.59
C SER A 63 -10.36 11.46 -24.12
N GLN A 64 -9.68 10.53 -24.82
CA GLN A 64 -9.66 10.42 -26.27
C GLN A 64 -10.88 9.67 -26.84
N LYS A 65 -11.83 9.26 -25.99
CA LYS A 65 -13.01 8.44 -26.32
C LYS A 65 -12.64 7.11 -26.99
N VAL A 66 -11.46 6.58 -26.67
CA VAL A 66 -11.05 5.25 -27.13
C VAL A 66 -11.84 4.22 -26.35
N SER A 67 -12.58 3.36 -27.04
CA SER A 67 -13.32 2.28 -26.39
C SER A 67 -12.35 1.30 -25.75
N LEU A 68 -12.34 1.26 -24.41
CA LEU A 68 -11.57 0.32 -23.61
C LEU A 68 -12.36 -0.96 -23.28
N THR A 69 -13.56 -1.11 -23.83
CA THR A 69 -14.42 -2.27 -23.56
C THR A 69 -13.73 -3.57 -23.98
N GLY A 70 -13.68 -4.53 -23.05
CA GLY A 70 -13.04 -5.83 -23.27
C GLY A 70 -11.52 -5.83 -23.14
N LEU A 71 -10.89 -4.77 -22.63
CA LEU A 71 -9.46 -4.82 -22.29
C LEU A 71 -9.20 -5.78 -21.13
N SER A 72 -8.29 -6.71 -21.36
CA SER A 72 -7.75 -7.62 -20.34
C SER A 72 -6.24 -7.49 -20.12
N SER A 73 -5.54 -6.79 -21.01
CA SER A 73 -4.08 -6.68 -21.03
C SER A 73 -3.62 -5.22 -20.94
N CYS A 74 -2.63 -4.96 -20.08
CA CYS A 74 -1.99 -3.66 -19.95
C CYS A 74 -1.18 -3.24 -21.19
N PHE A 75 -0.94 -4.18 -22.11
CA PHE A 75 -0.14 -3.98 -23.32
C PHE A 75 -1.02 -3.93 -24.58
N ASP A 76 -2.33 -3.70 -24.43
CA ASP A 76 -3.19 -3.48 -25.58
C ASP A 76 -2.68 -2.25 -26.36
N ALA A 77 -2.66 -2.34 -27.69
CA ALA A 77 -2.19 -1.28 -28.57
C ALA A 77 -2.91 0.06 -28.33
N ARG A 78 -4.18 0.02 -27.88
CA ARG A 78 -4.97 1.20 -27.51
C ARG A 78 -4.36 1.94 -26.31
N LEU A 79 -3.93 1.20 -25.30
CA LEU A 79 -3.28 1.77 -24.11
C LEU A 79 -1.87 2.26 -24.44
N ILE A 80 -1.11 1.50 -25.23
CA ILE A 80 0.23 1.92 -25.65
C ILE A 80 0.16 3.25 -26.42
N LYS A 81 -0.83 3.39 -27.32
CA LYS A 81 -1.08 4.65 -28.04
C LYS A 81 -1.46 5.80 -27.10
N ALA A 82 -2.09 5.50 -25.97
CA ALA A 82 -2.44 6.48 -24.93
C ALA A 82 -1.29 6.77 -23.95
N GLY A 83 -0.11 6.14 -24.11
CA GLY A 83 1.07 6.36 -23.28
C GLY A 83 1.38 5.24 -22.29
N ALA A 84 0.69 4.10 -22.37
CA ALA A 84 1.03 2.96 -21.54
C ALA A 84 2.39 2.36 -21.94
N PRO A 85 3.13 1.78 -20.98
CA PRO A 85 4.37 1.10 -21.28
C PRO A 85 4.15 -0.08 -22.24
N PRO A 86 4.98 -0.23 -23.30
CA PRO A 86 4.82 -1.31 -24.28
C PRO A 86 5.27 -2.68 -23.78
N ALA A 87 5.98 -2.73 -22.64
CA ALA A 87 6.50 -3.96 -22.06
C ALA A 87 6.48 -3.90 -20.53
N LEU A 88 6.43 -5.07 -19.90
CA LEU A 88 6.68 -5.23 -18.48
C LEU A 88 8.16 -4.92 -18.17
N PRO A 89 8.47 -4.15 -17.14
CA PRO A 89 9.82 -4.02 -16.59
C PRO A 89 10.34 -5.38 -16.12
N ASP A 90 11.67 -5.61 -16.19
CA ASP A 90 12.29 -6.90 -15.85
C ASP A 90 11.97 -7.40 -14.43
N GLN A 91 11.67 -6.49 -13.50
CA GLN A 91 11.31 -6.82 -12.12
C GLN A 91 9.83 -7.15 -11.93
N MET A 92 9.03 -7.08 -12.98
CA MET A 92 7.59 -7.31 -12.95
C MET A 92 7.25 -8.61 -13.68
N LYS A 93 6.31 -9.38 -13.11
CA LYS A 93 5.95 -10.72 -13.57
C LYS A 93 4.70 -10.71 -14.46
N SER A 94 3.68 -9.96 -14.06
CA SER A 94 2.42 -9.88 -14.81
C SER A 94 1.73 -8.54 -14.60
N CYS A 95 1.00 -8.10 -15.62
CA CYS A 95 0.09 -6.96 -15.51
C CYS A 95 -1.25 -7.37 -16.12
N THR A 96 -2.29 -7.34 -15.31
CA THR A 96 -3.65 -7.75 -15.68
C THR A 96 -4.59 -6.59 -15.47
N LEU A 97 -5.47 -6.37 -16.46
CA LEU A 97 -6.58 -5.45 -16.34
C LEU A 97 -7.87 -6.24 -16.29
N THR A 98 -8.72 -5.94 -15.32
CA THR A 98 -10.02 -6.59 -15.18
C THR A 98 -11.11 -5.53 -15.25
N PRO A 99 -12.05 -5.61 -16.22
CA PRO A 99 -13.16 -4.66 -16.28
C PRO A 99 -14.07 -4.83 -15.05
N ARG A 100 -14.48 -3.71 -14.46
CA ARG A 100 -15.43 -3.60 -13.34
C ARG A 100 -16.65 -2.79 -13.77
N ALA A 101 -17.68 -2.76 -12.92
CA ALA A 101 -18.95 -2.08 -13.22
C ALA A 101 -18.79 -0.55 -13.44
N SER A 102 -17.79 0.07 -12.81
CA SER A 102 -17.54 1.52 -12.87
C SER A 102 -16.19 1.90 -13.48
N GLY A 103 -15.46 0.96 -14.08
CA GLY A 103 -14.13 1.22 -14.65
C GLY A 103 -13.26 -0.03 -14.74
N PHE A 104 -11.99 0.05 -14.32
CA PHE A 104 -11.00 -1.02 -14.49
C PHE A 104 -10.20 -1.28 -13.20
N HIS A 105 -10.06 -2.55 -12.84
CA HIS A 105 -9.16 -3.00 -11.78
C HIS A 105 -7.84 -3.42 -12.41
N LEU A 106 -6.78 -2.67 -12.12
CA LEU A 106 -5.41 -2.92 -12.55
C LEU A 106 -4.69 -3.72 -11.47
N VAL A 107 -4.11 -4.87 -11.84
CA VAL A 107 -3.27 -5.69 -10.96
C VAL A 107 -1.90 -5.86 -11.59
N VAL A 108 -0.87 -5.36 -10.93
CA VAL A 108 0.53 -5.51 -11.34
C VAL A 108 1.25 -6.37 -10.32
N THR A 109 1.77 -7.51 -10.75
CA THR A 109 2.52 -8.44 -9.89
C THR A 109 4.01 -8.33 -10.18
N SER A 110 4.80 -8.17 -9.13
CA SER A 110 6.25 -8.13 -9.19
C SER A 110 6.87 -9.53 -9.24
N GLY A 111 8.13 -9.61 -9.65
CA GLY A 111 8.93 -10.85 -9.64
C GLY A 111 9.13 -11.41 -8.24
N SER A 112 9.15 -10.56 -7.21
CA SER A 112 9.22 -10.97 -5.79
C SER A 112 7.87 -11.42 -5.21
N GLY A 113 6.77 -11.34 -5.99
CA GLY A 113 5.43 -11.78 -5.58
C GLY A 113 4.58 -10.68 -4.92
N ARG A 114 5.02 -9.42 -4.96
CA ARG A 114 4.23 -8.28 -4.48
C ARG A 114 3.21 -7.87 -5.53
N THR A 115 2.01 -7.50 -5.12
CA THR A 115 0.98 -6.99 -6.03
C THR A 115 0.71 -5.52 -5.74
N PHE A 116 0.57 -4.74 -6.81
CA PHE A 116 -0.01 -3.40 -6.79
C PHE A 116 -1.38 -3.50 -7.44
N GLU A 117 -2.38 -3.03 -6.72
CA GLU A 117 -3.76 -3.01 -7.19
C GLU A 117 -4.26 -1.57 -7.19
N ALA A 118 -4.85 -1.17 -8.31
CA ALA A 118 -5.48 0.14 -8.44
C ALA A 118 -6.85 -0.01 -9.11
N GLU A 119 -7.82 0.73 -8.60
CA GLU A 119 -9.13 0.86 -9.22
C GLU A 119 -9.18 2.20 -9.95
N TYR A 120 -9.54 2.14 -11.23
CA TYR A 120 -9.89 3.28 -12.07
C TYR A 120 -11.40 3.30 -12.25
#